data_AF-A1ZSG7-F1
#
_entry.id   AF-A1ZSG7-F1
#
_cell.length_a   1.000
_cell.length_b   1.000
_cell.length_c   1.000
_cell.angle_alpha   90.00
_cell.angle_beta   90.00
_cell.angle_gamma   90.00
#
_symmetry.space_group_name_H-M   'P 1'
#
loop_
_entity.id
_entity.type
_entity.pdbx_description
1 polymer ?
#
loop_
_entity_poly.entity_id
_entity_poly.type
_entity_poly.pdbx_seq_one_letter_code
_entity_poly.pdbx_strand_id
1 'polypeptide(L)'
;MDKKELQRMLQQNFAQAKQPKVSVQSEWQAKIGEWQQIIQQTTEEDIEVTQQKILESIQAFITTRLLEVVNKNTFQLKEGAIYQQYYTDLEALKTKLATCTTLTELTRVLEGN
;
A
#
# COMPACT_ATOMS: atom_id res chain seq x y z
N MET A 1 -5.70 -5.50 15.87
CA MET A 1 -4.82 -4.34 16.09
C MET A 1 -5.56 -3.12 15.59
N ASP A 2 -5.80 -2.14 16.46
CA ASP A 2 -6.61 -0.96 16.13
C ASP A 2 -5.80 0.05 15.31
N LYS A 3 -6.44 0.78 14.38
CA LYS A 3 -5.78 1.79 13.53
C LYS A 3 -5.06 2.86 14.37
N LYS A 4 -5.63 3.24 15.53
CA LYS A 4 -4.99 4.17 16.47
C LYS A 4 -3.76 3.56 17.14
N GLU A 5 -3.79 2.26 17.40
CA GLU A 5 -2.71 1.54 18.06
C GLU A 5 -1.51 1.38 17.12
N LEU A 6 -1.78 1.05 15.84
CA LEU A 6 -0.80 1.09 14.76
C LEU A 6 -0.17 2.49 14.68
N GLN A 7 -0.99 3.53 14.61
CA GLN A 7 -0.53 4.93 14.48
C GLN A 7 0.31 5.40 15.67
N ARG A 8 0.00 4.94 16.89
CA ARG A 8 0.77 5.25 18.10
C ARG A 8 2.11 4.51 18.14
N MET A 9 2.13 3.24 17.73
CA MET A 9 3.36 2.45 17.63
C MET A 9 4.30 3.02 16.56
N LEU A 10 3.75 3.44 15.42
CA LEU A 10 4.47 4.19 14.40
C LEU A 10 5.19 5.40 15.03
N GLN A 11 4.45 6.29 15.70
CA GLN A 11 5.01 7.52 16.30
C GLN A 11 6.11 7.29 17.35
N GLN A 12 5.98 6.27 18.20
CA GLN A 12 6.98 5.99 19.24
C GLN A 12 8.28 5.42 18.68
N ASN A 13 8.20 4.60 17.63
CA ASN A 13 9.37 3.92 17.06
C ASN A 13 10.20 4.78 16.08
N PHE A 14 9.64 5.92 15.61
CA PHE A 14 10.32 6.84 14.68
C PHE A 14 11.47 7.65 15.29
N ALA A 15 11.63 7.68 16.61
CA ALA A 15 12.63 8.54 17.26
C ALA A 15 14.08 8.05 17.15
N GLN A 16 14.34 6.81 16.72
CA GLN A 16 15.63 6.14 17.00
C GLN A 16 16.42 5.60 15.81
N ALA A 17 16.01 5.81 14.57
CA ALA A 17 16.29 4.75 13.60
C ALA A 17 16.99 5.15 12.27
N LYS A 18 17.69 4.20 11.63
CA LYS A 18 18.66 4.38 10.50
C LYS A 18 18.08 3.99 9.13
N GLN A 19 18.33 4.82 8.11
CA GLN A 19 17.79 4.75 6.74
C GLN A 19 17.83 3.36 6.05
N PRO A 20 16.81 2.98 5.25
CA PRO A 20 16.84 1.77 4.42
C PRO A 20 17.64 1.91 3.13
N LYS A 21 18.04 0.75 2.59
CA LYS A 21 18.76 0.61 1.30
C LYS A 21 17.87 0.75 0.05
N VAL A 22 16.55 0.60 0.16
CA VAL A 22 15.59 0.71 -0.96
C VAL A 22 14.48 1.66 -0.54
N SER A 23 14.15 2.62 -1.41
CA SER A 23 13.06 3.55 -1.12
C SER A 23 11.71 2.87 -1.33
N VAL A 24 10.79 3.03 -0.37
CA VAL A 24 9.40 2.54 -0.47
C VAL A 24 8.74 3.00 -1.74
N GLN A 25 9.08 4.19 -2.22
CA GLN A 25 8.55 4.78 -3.43
C GLN A 25 8.80 3.90 -4.65
N SER A 26 10.00 3.32 -4.76
CA SER A 26 10.36 2.44 -5.88
C SER A 26 9.61 1.11 -5.80
N GLU A 27 9.45 0.54 -4.61
CA GLU A 27 8.67 -0.69 -4.40
C GLU A 27 7.16 -0.45 -4.64
N TRP A 28 6.67 0.73 -4.26
CA TRP A 28 5.30 1.18 -4.49
C TRP A 28 4.98 1.27 -5.99
N GLN A 29 5.82 1.96 -6.75
CA GLN A 29 5.65 2.07 -8.20
C GLN A 29 5.72 0.71 -8.89
N ALA A 30 6.61 -0.18 -8.45
CA ALA A 30 6.65 -1.54 -8.96
C ALA A 30 5.33 -2.30 -8.70
N LYS A 31 4.73 -2.15 -7.51
CA LYS A 31 3.46 -2.79 -7.18
C LYS A 31 2.28 -2.23 -7.96
N ILE A 32 2.21 -0.91 -8.17
CA ILE A 32 1.21 -0.32 -9.07
C ILE A 32 1.35 -0.92 -10.48
N GLY A 33 2.57 -1.00 -11.00
CA GLY A 33 2.82 -1.59 -12.32
C GLY A 33 2.37 -3.05 -12.42
N GLU A 34 2.65 -3.86 -11.40
CA GLU A 34 2.15 -5.24 -11.31
C GLU A 34 0.61 -5.28 -11.34
N TRP A 35 -0.08 -4.44 -10.56
CA TRP A 35 -1.55 -4.43 -10.51
C TRP A 35 -2.18 -3.95 -11.82
N GLN A 36 -1.57 -2.96 -12.47
CA GLN A 36 -2.00 -2.51 -13.81
C GLN A 36 -1.88 -3.64 -14.84
N GLN A 37 -0.78 -4.41 -14.81
CA GLN A 37 -0.62 -5.57 -15.68
C GLN A 37 -1.66 -6.66 -15.41
N ILE A 38 -1.97 -6.92 -14.14
CA ILE A 38 -3.03 -7.88 -13.78
C ILE A 38 -4.37 -7.45 -14.38
N ILE A 39 -4.73 -6.17 -14.27
CA ILE A 39 -5.99 -5.65 -14.83
C ILE A 39 -6.02 -5.76 -16.35
N GLN A 40 -4.91 -5.43 -17.03
CA GLN A 40 -4.82 -5.56 -18.50
C GLN A 40 -5.00 -6.99 -18.99
N GLN A 41 -4.71 -7.99 -18.15
CA GLN A 41 -4.87 -9.41 -18.46
C GLN A 41 -6.20 -9.99 -17.94
N THR A 42 -7.03 -9.18 -17.29
CA THR A 42 -8.29 -9.60 -16.67
C THR A 42 -9.46 -9.38 -17.63
N THR A 43 -10.42 -10.30 -17.62
CA THR A 43 -11.69 -10.15 -18.34
C THR A 43 -12.78 -9.59 -17.43
N GLU A 44 -13.85 -9.04 -18.00
CA GLU A 44 -14.98 -8.48 -17.24
C GLU A 44 -15.64 -9.53 -16.32
N GLU A 45 -15.57 -10.80 -16.69
CA GLU A 45 -16.11 -11.94 -15.92
C GLU A 45 -15.26 -12.24 -14.66
N ASP A 46 -13.99 -11.83 -14.64
CA ASP A 46 -13.03 -12.09 -13.56
C ASP A 46 -12.79 -10.88 -12.65
N ILE A 47 -13.58 -9.81 -12.80
CA ILE A 47 -13.38 -8.54 -12.09
C ILE A 47 -13.29 -8.74 -10.58
N GLU A 48 -14.24 -9.45 -9.98
CA GLU A 48 -14.29 -9.64 -8.54
C GLU A 48 -13.05 -10.38 -8.03
N VAL A 49 -12.60 -11.39 -8.78
CA VAL A 49 -11.40 -12.18 -8.45
C VAL A 49 -10.15 -11.31 -8.55
N THR A 50 -10.03 -10.51 -9.60
CA THR A 50 -8.89 -9.60 -9.78
C THR A 50 -8.88 -8.47 -8.75
N GLN A 51 -10.04 -7.85 -8.50
CA GLN A 51 -10.22 -6.84 -7.46
C GLN A 51 -9.77 -7.39 -6.11
N GLN A 52 -10.22 -8.60 -5.75
CA GLN A 52 -9.87 -9.22 -4.48
C GLN A 52 -8.37 -9.54 -4.40
N LYS A 53 -7.76 -10.07 -5.46
CA LYS A 53 -6.30 -10.29 -5.53
C LYS A 53 -5.51 -9.00 -5.32
N ILE A 54 -5.93 -7.90 -5.93
CA ILE A 54 -5.27 -6.59 -5.78
C ILE A 54 -5.44 -6.07 -4.34
N LEU A 55 -6.65 -6.19 -3.77
CA LEU A 55 -6.92 -5.79 -2.38
C LEU A 55 -6.08 -6.59 -1.38
N GLU A 56 -5.95 -7.90 -1.57
CA GLU A 56 -5.09 -8.78 -0.78
C GLU A 56 -3.61 -8.41 -0.94
N SER A 57 -3.17 -8.10 -2.17
CA SER A 57 -1.81 -7.65 -2.46
C SER A 57 -1.49 -6.32 -1.77
N ILE A 58 -2.41 -5.36 -1.79
CA ILE A 58 -2.31 -4.09 -1.04
C ILE A 58 -2.19 -4.37 0.45
N GLN A 59 -3.07 -5.21 1.01
CA GLN A 59 -3.05 -5.55 2.43
C GLN A 59 -1.74 -6.25 2.82
N ALA A 60 -1.24 -7.16 1.98
CA ALA A 60 0.04 -7.83 2.18
C ALA A 60 1.21 -6.84 2.11
N PHE A 61 1.19 -5.90 1.16
CA PHE A 61 2.22 -4.86 1.06
C PHE A 61 2.23 -3.95 2.29
N ILE A 62 1.06 -3.50 2.76
CA ILE A 62 0.92 -2.76 4.01
C ILE A 62 1.47 -3.59 5.17
N THR A 63 1.04 -4.84 5.30
CA THR A 63 1.39 -5.69 6.44
C THR A 63 2.88 -6.00 6.44
N THR A 64 3.42 -6.49 5.34
CA THR A 64 4.83 -6.86 5.24
C THR A 64 5.72 -5.63 5.31
N ARG A 65 5.49 -4.59 4.51
CA ARG A 65 6.43 -3.46 4.47
C ARG A 65 6.23 -2.49 5.61
N LEU A 66 5.02 -2.02 5.89
CA LEU A 66 4.84 -1.04 6.96
C LEU A 66 5.07 -1.68 8.34
N LEU A 67 4.59 -2.90 8.63
CA LEU A 67 4.90 -3.49 9.95
C LEU A 67 6.34 -3.96 10.08
N GLU A 68 6.99 -4.51 9.05
CA GLU A 68 8.42 -4.87 9.17
C GLU A 68 9.30 -3.64 9.38
N VAL A 69 9.04 -2.56 8.66
CA VAL A 69 9.73 -1.27 8.78
C VAL A 69 9.62 -0.70 10.20
N VAL A 70 8.45 -0.87 10.80
CA VAL A 70 8.11 -0.32 12.12
C VAL A 70 8.61 -1.20 13.25
N ASN A 71 8.55 -2.52 13.07
CA ASN A 71 9.09 -3.49 14.01
C ASN A 71 10.63 -3.51 13.99
N LYS A 72 11.26 -3.22 12.84
CA LYS A 72 12.72 -3.20 12.70
C LYS A 72 13.36 -1.88 13.14
N ASN A 73 12.60 -0.90 13.68
CA ASN A 73 13.11 0.37 14.20
C ASN A 73 14.23 0.95 13.30
N THR A 74 13.94 1.19 12.00
CA THR A 74 14.96 1.60 10.98
C THR A 74 14.62 2.90 10.21
N PHE A 75 14.08 3.94 10.85
CA PHE A 75 13.79 5.25 10.25
C PHE A 75 14.13 6.49 11.08
N GLN A 76 14.68 7.51 10.42
CA GLN A 76 14.73 8.86 10.98
C GLN A 76 13.34 9.53 10.83
N LEU A 77 13.00 10.49 11.71
CA LEU A 77 11.70 11.20 11.77
C LEU A 77 11.13 11.69 10.42
N LYS A 78 11.98 12.13 9.48
CA LYS A 78 11.55 12.57 8.14
C LYS A 78 10.96 11.44 7.29
N GLU A 79 11.46 10.22 7.46
CA GLU A 79 11.00 9.06 6.71
C GLU A 79 9.68 8.55 7.29
N GLY A 80 9.46 8.60 8.61
CA GLY A 80 8.20 8.20 9.24
C GLY A 80 6.96 8.91 8.69
N ALA A 81 7.06 10.22 8.41
CA ALA A 81 5.98 10.97 7.75
C ALA A 81 5.69 10.48 6.32
N ILE A 82 6.75 10.12 5.57
CA ILE A 82 6.64 9.55 4.22
C ILE A 82 5.95 8.18 4.27
N TYR A 83 6.31 7.32 5.24
CA TYR A 83 5.64 6.03 5.44
C TYR A 83 4.19 6.17 5.87
N GLN A 84 3.89 7.13 6.76
CA GLN A 84 2.52 7.41 7.18
C GLN A 84 1.68 7.93 6.00
N GLN A 85 2.27 8.75 5.12
CA GLN A 85 1.62 9.19 3.89
C GLN A 85 1.33 7.99 2.97
N TYR A 86 2.33 7.13 2.71
CA TYR A 86 2.12 5.92 1.91
C TYR A 86 1.05 5.00 2.49
N TYR A 87 1.03 4.80 3.80
CA TYR A 87 -0.04 4.03 4.45
C TYR A 87 -1.41 4.66 4.22
N THR A 88 -1.50 5.99 4.32
CA THR A 88 -2.75 6.73 4.09
C THR A 88 -3.21 6.58 2.64
N ASP A 89 -2.28 6.70 1.69
CA ASP A 89 -2.55 6.57 0.26
C ASP A 89 -2.96 5.14 -0.10
N LEU A 90 -2.29 4.13 0.49
CA LEU A 90 -2.62 2.71 0.33
C LEU A 90 -4.01 2.36 0.88
N GLU A 91 -4.36 2.86 2.06
CA GLU A 91 -5.69 2.67 2.65
C GLU A 91 -6.79 3.37 1.82
N ALA A 92 -6.48 4.57 1.30
CA ALA A 92 -7.38 5.29 0.39
C ALA A 92 -7.55 4.53 -0.94
N LEU A 93 -6.47 3.99 -1.51
CA LEU A 93 -6.50 3.17 -2.72
C LEU A 93 -7.34 1.92 -2.49
N LYS A 94 -7.10 1.19 -1.39
CA LYS A 94 -7.87 0.01 -0.99
C LYS A 94 -9.38 0.31 -0.91
N THR A 95 -9.74 1.45 -0.31
CA THR A 95 -11.13 1.88 -0.19
C THR A 95 -11.76 2.18 -1.56
N LYS A 96 -11.04 2.89 -2.44
CA LYS A 96 -11.50 3.19 -3.81
C LYS A 96 -11.66 1.92 -4.65
N LEU A 97 -10.68 1.02 -4.59
CA LEU A 97 -10.71 -0.24 -5.33
C LEU A 97 -11.87 -1.11 -4.88
N ALA A 98 -12.18 -1.18 -3.58
CA ALA A 98 -13.30 -1.96 -3.06
C ALA A 98 -14.68 -1.47 -3.53
N THR A 99 -14.79 -0.22 -4.01
CA THR A 99 -16.03 0.34 -4.57
C THR A 99 -16.16 0.18 -6.08
N CYS A 100 -15.11 -0.29 -6.76
CA CYS A 100 -15.15 -0.49 -8.20
C CYS A 100 -16.01 -1.71 -8.55
N THR A 101 -16.79 -1.59 -9.62
CA THR A 101 -17.63 -2.68 -10.15
C THR A 101 -17.27 -3.04 -11.59
N THR A 102 -16.41 -2.25 -12.23
CA THR A 102 -15.98 -2.43 -13.62
C THR A 102 -14.46 -2.43 -13.75
N LEU A 103 -13.93 -3.06 -14.81
CA LEU A 103 -12.49 -2.97 -15.15
C LEU A 103 -12.05 -1.53 -15.43
N THR A 104 -12.93 -0.73 -16.02
CA THR A 104 -12.65 0.67 -16.34
C THR A 104 -12.43 1.49 -15.07
N GLU A 105 -13.25 1.27 -14.03
CA GLU A 105 -13.09 1.91 -12.72
C GLU A 105 -11.81 1.44 -12.03
N LEU A 106 -11.52 0.13 -12.02
CA LEU A 106 -10.30 -0.42 -11.45
C LEU A 106 -9.05 0.18 -12.12
N THR A 107 -9.04 0.26 -13.44
CA THR A 107 -7.95 0.85 -14.24
C THR A 107 -7.76 2.31 -13.86
N ARG A 108 -8.84 3.11 -13.90
CA ARG A 108 -8.78 4.55 -13.61
C ARG A 108 -8.31 4.85 -12.19
N VAL A 109 -8.70 4.03 -11.21
CA VAL A 109 -8.27 4.18 -9.81
C VAL A 109 -6.77 3.92 -9.66
N LEU A 110 -6.20 2.99 -10.43
CA LEU A 110 -4.77 2.68 -10.40
C LEU A 110 -3.89 3.59 -11.26
N GLU A 111 -4.43 4.20 -12.32
CA GLU A 111 -3.73 5.21 -13.12
C GLU A 111 -3.60 6.57 -12.42
N GLY A 112 -4.46 6.84 -11.43
CA GLY A 112 -4.45 8.10 -10.67
C GLY A 112 -3.48 8.17 -9.48
N ASN A 113 -2.62 7.15 -9.28
CA ASN A 113 -1.68 7.03 -8.15
C ASN A 113 -0.27 6.66 -8.62
#